data_AF-A0A2C2V343-F1
#
_entry.id   AF-A0A2C2V343-F1
#
_cell.length_a   1.000
_cell.length_b   1.000
_cell.length_c   1.000
_cell.angle_alpha   90.00
_cell.angle_beta   90.00
_cell.angle_gamma   90.00
#
_symmetry.space_group_name_H-M   'P 1'
#
loop_
_entity.id
_entity.type
_entity.pdbx_description
1 polymer ?
#
loop_
_entity_poly.entity_id
_entity_poly.type
_entity_poly.pdbx_seq_one_letter_code
_entity_poly.pdbx_strand_id
1 'polypeptide(L)'
;MLRCAWCMKKISNNKPVFGLSVKFVEGVDYTESEGKIIQIGLRTRNTSVPLIVTARESEAKLQGTDGIFALCSEKCGKKMKDTLTKEIAIFKEFKDIALQ
;
A
#
# COMPACT_ATOMS: atom_id res chain seq x y z
N MET A 1 12.04 3.14 12.78
CA MET A 1 10.82 2.58 13.40
C MET A 1 9.64 2.81 12.47
N LEU A 2 8.89 1.75 12.13
CA LEU A 2 7.77 1.84 11.18
C LEU A 2 6.51 2.45 11.82
N ARG A 3 5.64 3.02 10.99
CA ARG A 3 4.28 3.43 11.37
C ARG A 3 3.29 2.47 10.75
N CYS A 4 2.25 2.13 11.51
CA CYS A 4 1.14 1.35 11.00
C CYS A 4 0.42 2.15 9.90
N ALA A 5 0.35 1.60 8.69
CA ALA A 5 -0.29 2.24 7.55
C ALA A 5 -1.79 2.47 7.77
N TRP A 6 -2.43 1.72 8.68
CA TRP A 6 -3.86 1.92 8.95
C TRP A 6 -4.15 3.00 10.00
N CYS A 7 -3.53 2.88 11.18
CA CYS A 7 -3.84 3.72 12.35
C CYS A 7 -2.80 4.81 12.62
N MET A 8 -1.74 4.89 11.81
CA MET A 8 -0.63 5.87 11.87
C MET A 8 0.17 5.90 13.17
N LYS A 9 -0.14 5.02 14.12
CA LYS A 9 0.64 4.83 15.35
C LYS A 9 1.99 4.19 15.03
N LYS A 10 3.01 4.58 15.79
CA LYS A 10 4.35 3.97 15.76
C LYS A 10 4.23 2.49 16.17
N ILE A 11 4.86 1.59 15.42
CA ILE A 11 4.98 0.18 15.79
C ILE A 11 6.25 0.04 16.62
N SER A 12 6.12 -0.35 17.88
CA SER A 12 7.27 -0.58 18.75
C SER A 12 8.14 -1.73 18.21
N ASN A 13 9.46 -1.62 18.35
CA ASN A 13 10.42 -2.62 17.87
C ASN A 13 10.19 -4.03 18.47
N ASN A 14 9.53 -4.13 19.63
CA ASN A 14 9.25 -5.40 20.31
C ASN A 14 7.89 -6.00 19.92
N LYS A 15 7.17 -5.39 18.96
CA LYS A 15 5.88 -5.91 18.48
C LYS A 15 6.02 -6.44 17.06
N PRO A 16 5.29 -7.52 16.72
CA PRO A 16 5.27 -8.03 15.36
C PRO A 16 4.77 -6.95 14.39
N VAL A 17 5.39 -6.91 13.22
CA VAL A 17 4.93 -6.13 12.08
C VAL A 17 4.24 -7.07 11.12
N PHE A 18 3.00 -6.74 10.76
CA PHE A 18 2.22 -7.50 9.80
C PHE A 18 2.36 -6.82 8.43
N GLY A 19 2.85 -7.54 7.43
CA GLY A 19 2.99 -7.05 6.06
C GLY A 19 1.72 -7.30 5.25
N LEU A 20 1.22 -6.29 4.54
CA LEU A 20 0.22 -6.45 3.49
C LEU A 20 0.86 -6.11 2.14
N SER A 21 1.20 -7.16 1.38
CA SER A 21 1.76 -7.05 0.03
C SER A 21 0.71 -6.61 -0.98
N VAL A 22 1.12 -5.74 -1.89
CA VAL A 22 0.29 -5.25 -3.00
C VAL A 22 1.08 -5.22 -4.30
N LYS A 23 0.33 -5.33 -5.41
CA LYS A 23 0.81 -5.09 -6.76
C LYS A 23 0.23 -3.78 -7.26
N PHE A 24 1.02 -2.98 -7.97
CA PHE A 24 0.50 -1.74 -8.55
C PHE A 24 -0.36 -2.05 -9.78
N VAL A 25 -1.34 -1.18 -10.02
CA VAL A 25 -2.14 -1.24 -11.25
C VAL A 25 -1.30 -0.77 -12.43
N GLU A 26 -1.62 -1.24 -13.64
CA GLU A 26 -0.93 -0.83 -14.85
C GLU A 26 -0.98 0.70 -15.03
N GLY A 27 0.13 1.28 -15.51
CA GLY A 27 0.28 2.72 -15.72
C GLY A 27 0.71 3.52 -14.49
N VAL A 28 0.88 2.87 -13.33
CA VAL A 28 1.44 3.51 -12.13
C VAL A 28 2.93 3.16 -12.00
N ASP A 29 3.78 4.20 -12.04
CA ASP A 29 5.23 4.06 -11.94
C ASP A 29 5.76 4.65 -10.62
N TYR A 30 6.56 3.84 -9.90
CA TYR A 30 7.28 4.22 -8.69
C TYR A 30 8.74 3.75 -8.73
N THR A 31 9.32 3.53 -9.92
CA THR A 31 10.69 3.01 -10.07
C THR A 31 11.73 3.87 -9.32
N GLU A 32 11.61 5.20 -9.35
CA GLU A 32 12.53 6.09 -8.60
C GLU A 32 12.40 5.97 -7.06
N SER A 33 11.32 5.35 -6.60
CA SER A 33 10.99 5.16 -5.19
C SER A 33 11.28 3.75 -4.68
N GLU A 34 11.79 2.84 -5.51
CA GLU A 34 12.14 1.48 -5.10
C GLU A 34 13.09 1.49 -3.89
N GLY A 35 12.77 0.64 -2.90
CA GLY A 35 13.50 0.56 -1.64
C GLY A 35 13.22 1.72 -0.66
N LYS A 36 12.33 2.66 -1.01
CA LYS A 36 11.96 3.80 -0.16
C LYS A 36 10.57 3.62 0.45
N ILE A 37 10.32 4.39 1.52
CA ILE A 37 8.97 4.55 2.08
C ILE A 37 8.39 5.84 1.51
N ILE A 38 7.28 5.72 0.79
CA ILE A 38 6.52 6.85 0.23
C ILE A 38 5.19 7.04 0.96
N GLN A 39 4.57 8.20 0.78
CA GLN A 39 3.18 8.43 1.21
C GLN A 39 2.26 8.25 0.01
N ILE A 40 1.21 7.44 0.16
CA ILE A 40 0.17 7.30 -0.86
C ILE A 40 -1.16 7.82 -0.32
N GLY A 41 -1.94 8.45 -1.17
CA GLY A 41 -3.29 8.90 -0.83
C GLY A 41 -4.31 7.76 -0.90
N LEU A 42 -5.17 7.65 0.11
CA LEU A 42 -6.37 6.84 0.11
C LEU A 42 -7.59 7.76 -0.01
N ARG A 43 -8.26 7.77 -1.16
CA ARG A 43 -9.40 8.66 -1.44
C ARG A 43 -10.60 8.36 -0.55
N THR A 44 -10.92 7.07 -0.38
CA THR A 44 -12.01 6.56 0.48
C THR A 44 -11.90 6.99 1.95
N ARG A 45 -10.71 7.40 2.39
CA ARG A 45 -10.44 7.84 3.77
C ARG A 45 -9.94 9.28 3.86
N ASN A 46 -9.79 9.97 2.73
CA ASN A 46 -9.22 11.32 2.65
C ASN A 46 -7.94 11.48 3.50
N THR A 47 -7.00 10.53 3.37
CA THR A 47 -5.78 10.50 4.19
C THR A 47 -4.61 9.90 3.41
N SER A 48 -3.38 10.17 3.84
CA SER A 48 -2.18 9.57 3.26
C SER A 48 -1.53 8.58 4.22
N VAL A 49 -0.99 7.49 3.69
CA VAL A 49 -0.43 6.38 4.47
C VAL A 49 0.94 5.96 3.94
N PRO A 50 1.84 5.47 4.81
CA PRO A 50 3.15 4.97 4.39
C PRO A 50 3.04 3.65 3.63
N LEU A 51 3.69 3.60 2.47
CA LEU A 51 3.91 2.40 1.67
C LEU A 51 5.41 2.17 1.51
N ILE A 52 5.87 0.95 1.76
CA ILE A 52 7.24 0.54 1.42
C ILE A 52 7.21 0.07 -0.02
N VAL A 53 7.93 0.74 -0.92
CA VAL A 53 8.10 0.27 -2.30
C VAL A 53 9.20 -0.78 -2.30
N THR A 54 8.93 -1.97 -2.84
CA THR A 54 9.91 -3.05 -2.84
C THR A 54 11.14 -2.63 -3.65
N ALA A 55 12.32 -2.98 -3.14
CA ALA A 55 13.57 -2.67 -3.84
C ALA A 55 13.69 -3.50 -5.12
N ARG A 56 14.36 -2.94 -6.12
CA ARG A 56 14.77 -3.67 -7.33
C ARG A 56 15.49 -4.96 -6.94
N GLU A 57 15.16 -6.05 -7.63
CA GLU A 57 15.79 -7.36 -7.44
C GLU A 57 15.61 -7.98 -6.03
N SER A 58 14.79 -7.39 -5.16
CA SER A 58 14.43 -8.02 -3.89
C SER A 58 13.57 -9.27 -4.12
N GLU A 59 13.66 -10.24 -3.20
CA GLU A 59 12.82 -11.45 -3.24
C GLU A 59 11.33 -11.10 -3.36
N ALA A 60 10.86 -10.09 -2.64
CA ALA A 60 9.49 -9.61 -2.73
C ALA A 60 9.13 -9.13 -4.15
N LYS A 61 10.03 -8.39 -4.81
CA LYS A 61 9.84 -7.92 -6.19
C LYS A 61 9.81 -9.08 -7.18
N LEU A 62 10.73 -10.05 -7.02
CA LEU A 62 10.78 -11.26 -7.84
C LEU A 62 9.51 -12.12 -7.69
N GLN A 63 8.89 -12.10 -6.51
CA GLN A 63 7.59 -12.74 -6.25
C GLN A 63 6.37 -11.88 -6.68
N GLY A 64 6.58 -10.76 -7.37
CA GLY A 64 5.51 -9.92 -7.92
C GLY A 64 4.86 -8.96 -6.91
N THR A 65 5.53 -8.69 -5.78
CA THR A 65 5.11 -7.65 -4.82
C THR A 65 5.79 -6.33 -5.15
N ASP A 66 5.01 -5.30 -5.45
CA ASP A 66 5.53 -3.96 -5.75
C ASP A 66 5.59 -3.06 -4.51
N GLY A 67 4.74 -3.32 -3.52
CA GLY A 67 4.72 -2.56 -2.30
C GLY A 67 4.19 -3.35 -1.10
N ILE A 68 4.55 -2.90 0.09
CA ILE A 68 4.17 -3.53 1.36
C ILE A 68 3.72 -2.46 2.35
N PHE A 69 2.52 -2.64 2.91
CA PHE A 69 2.08 -1.84 4.06
C PHE A 69 2.49 -2.51 5.36
N ALA A 70 3.15 -1.76 6.24
CA ALA A 70 3.44 -2.19 7.60
C ALA A 70 2.24 -1.96 8.51
N LEU A 71 1.80 -2.96 9.26
CA LEU A 71 0.61 -2.91 10.10
C LEU A 71 0.92 -3.40 11.53
N CYS A 72 0.29 -2.79 12.53
CA CYS A 72 0.54 -3.14 13.94
C CYS A 72 -0.29 -4.34 14.45
N SER A 73 -1.27 -4.80 13.66
CA SER A 73 -2.15 -5.91 14.01
C SER A 73 -2.92 -6.43 12.79
N GLU A 74 -3.38 -7.67 12.85
CA GLU A 74 -4.26 -8.26 11.84
C GLU A 74 -5.55 -7.45 11.65
N LYS A 75 -6.11 -6.89 12.73
CA LYS A 75 -7.29 -5.99 12.66
C LYS A 75 -7.03 -4.78 11.79
N CYS A 76 -5.84 -4.19 11.88
CA CYS A 76 -5.44 -3.09 11.00
C CYS A 76 -5.27 -3.57 9.56
N GLY A 77 -4.70 -4.76 9.36
CA GLY A 77 -4.53 -5.35 8.04
C GLY A 77 -5.83 -5.67 7.33
N LYS A 78 -6.81 -6.24 8.04
CA LYS A 78 -8.15 -6.49 7.49
C LYS A 78 -8.79 -5.18 7.01
N LYS A 79 -8.80 -4.15 7.86
CA LYS A 79 -9.36 -2.84 7.51
C LYS A 79 -8.64 -2.19 6.33
N MET A 80 -7.31 -2.30 6.28
CA MET A 80 -6.51 -1.79 5.18
C MET A 80 -6.84 -2.52 3.87
N LYS A 81 -6.88 -3.86 3.89
CA LYS A 81 -7.25 -4.69 2.74
C LYS A 81 -8.66 -4.35 2.23
N ASP A 82 -9.64 -4.27 3.12
CA ASP A 82 -11.03 -3.92 2.77
C ASP A 82 -11.11 -2.53 2.10
N THR A 83 -10.28 -1.59 2.56
CA THR A 83 -10.22 -0.23 2.00
C THR A 83 -9.58 -0.21 0.62
N LEU A 84 -8.43 -0.88 0.45
CA LEU A 84 -7.74 -0.97 -0.85
C LEU A 84 -8.62 -1.66 -1.90
N THR A 85 -9.37 -2.70 -1.53
CA THR A 85 -10.33 -3.35 -2.43
C THR A 85 -11.39 -2.37 -2.94
N LYS A 86 -11.87 -1.46 -2.07
CA LYS A 86 -12.83 -0.41 -2.47
C LYS A 86 -12.21 0.62 -3.39
N GLU A 87 -10.97 1.06 -3.13
CA GLU A 87 -10.24 1.96 -4.03
C GLU A 87 -10.13 1.36 -5.43
N ILE A 88 -9.69 0.09 -5.53
CA ILE A 88 -9.55 -0.61 -6.82
C ILE A 88 -10.91 -0.78 -7.52
N ALA A 89 -11.97 -1.12 -6.78
CA ALA A 89 -13.31 -1.26 -7.35
C ALA A 89 -13.79 0.05 -7.99
N ILE A 90 -13.58 1.18 -7.29
CA ILE A 90 -13.85 2.52 -7.82
C ILE A 90 -13.08 2.73 -9.14
N PHE A 91 -11.78 2.41 -9.20
CA PHE A 91 -11.01 2.57 -10.44
C PHE A 91 -11.43 1.62 -11.57
N LYS A 92 -12.04 0.46 -11.28
CA LYS A 92 -12.59 -0.42 -12.31
C LYS A 92 -13.91 0.09 -12.89
N GLU A 93 -14.74 0.71 -12.06
CA GLU A 93 -16.05 1.23 -12.48
C GLU A 93 -15.95 2.48 -13.38
N PHE A 94 -14.87 3.25 -13.29
CA PHE A 94 -14.67 4.48 -14.10
C PHE A 94 -13.83 4.28 -15.38
N LYS A 95 -13.57 3.05 -15.84
CA LYS A 95 -12.78 2.82 -17.06
C LYS A 95 -13.40 3.35 -18.36
N ASP A 96 -14.68 3.76 -18.35
CA ASP A 96 -15.39 4.28 -19.52
C ASP A 96 -15.92 5.71 -19.31
N ILE A 97 -15.04 6.67 -19.04
CA ILE A 97 -15.31 8.07 -19.38
C ILE A 97 -14.13 8.60 -20.17
N ALA A 98 -14.10 8.23 -21.45
CA ALA A 98 -13.44 9.04 -22.47
C ALA A 98 -14.21 10.36 -22.58
N LEU A 99 -13.77 11.39 -21.87
CA LEU A 99 -14.14 12.76 -22.19
C LEU A 99 -13.33 13.15 -23.42
N GLN A 100 -14.03 13.21 -24.56
CA GLN A 100 -13.55 13.79 -25.82
C GLN A 100 -13.20 15.26 -25.66
#